data_AF-A0AAD9SIP9-F1
#
_entry.id   AF-A0AAD9SIP9-F1
#
_cell.length_a   1.000
_cell.length_b   1.000
_cell.length_c   1.000
_cell.angle_alpha   90.00
_cell.angle_beta   90.00
_cell.angle_gamma   90.00
#
_symmetry.space_group_name_H-M   'P 1'
#
loop_
_entity.id
_entity.type
_entity.pdbx_description
1 polymer ?
#
loop_
_entity_poly.entity_id
_entity_poly.type
_entity_poly.pdbx_seq_one_letter_code
_entity_poly.pdbx_strand_id
1 'polypeptide(L)'
;MDSFLSLSALGDKLSEMPGHASLPVTEHYIKTRARLAIEKAMTDNPDNEPAQIDAIAEIRRYFRGYGPVVEIVNTYIDGKIDVTETVRQIAEPIEHAYTTADGGRLFVSEEKTARHQRKFWRSDKALEMWGPEEDIEELQARVTDPIDAPSVEGQLWDLYYTILHASKKIPWSDNDAQQKLVDLIAALKARPNPPRPANMTTALKHHWIYFYGELWSDLVLLGPSARETWNDLPGCGAGWETPEVSAWVNVNAFVARLTIQKVRNFALYGSWALREALDEKIEIYPDSHFSAPSKAYKAEVLFKVAAVWIRVAGRYMFDHLQPDSEGDKESNPEFWTHPQWYRWRRRFEEEGQKVQYNNEVTMIAKECAAAMAEISATPIMD
;
A
#
# COMPACT_ATOMS: atom_id res chain seq x y z
N MET A 1 50.24 10.98 22.48
CA MET A 1 48.95 11.68 22.40
C MET A 1 49.15 12.81 21.42
N ASP A 2 48.57 12.71 20.23
CA ASP A 2 47.83 13.82 19.63
C ASP A 2 47.07 13.36 18.38
N SER A 3 45.76 13.58 18.47
CA SER A 3 44.77 13.80 17.42
C SER A 3 44.60 12.76 16.30
N PHE A 4 43.60 11.90 16.49
CA PHE A 4 42.82 11.36 15.37
C PHE A 4 42.23 12.53 14.59
N LEU A 5 42.73 12.76 13.38
CA LEU A 5 42.06 13.59 12.39
C LEU A 5 40.66 13.00 12.16
N SER A 6 39.62 13.74 12.50
CA SER A 6 38.24 13.29 12.29
C SER A 6 37.98 13.08 10.80
N LEU A 7 37.11 12.12 10.47
CA LEU A 7 36.62 11.92 9.10
C LEU A 7 35.98 13.19 8.52
N SER A 8 35.50 14.13 9.36
CA SER A 8 35.00 15.43 8.91
C SER A 8 36.13 16.31 8.36
N ALA A 9 37.29 16.33 9.00
CA ALA A 9 38.45 17.11 8.55
C ALA A 9 39.03 16.59 7.22
N LEU A 10 38.79 15.32 6.88
CA LEU A 10 39.11 14.76 5.56
C LEU A 10 38.11 15.22 4.49
N GLY A 11 36.81 15.29 4.83
CA GLY A 11 35.75 15.78 3.95
C GLY A 11 35.92 17.26 3.59
N ASP A 12 36.28 18.11 4.55
CA ASP A 12 36.53 19.53 4.32
C ASP A 12 37.72 19.74 3.37
N LYS A 13 38.79 18.95 3.56
CA LYS A 13 40.02 19.04 2.76
C LYS A 13 39.87 18.53 1.33
N LEU A 14 38.99 17.54 1.11
CA LEU A 14 38.65 17.04 -0.23
C LEU A 14 37.84 18.08 -1.00
N SER A 15 36.92 18.78 -0.32
CA SER A 15 36.06 19.82 -0.92
C SER A 15 36.84 21.03 -1.43
N GLU A 16 38.02 21.31 -0.88
CA GLU A 16 38.92 22.39 -1.30
C GLU A 16 39.86 22.02 -2.47
N MET A 17 39.86 20.76 -2.92
CA MET A 17 40.73 20.34 -4.03
C MET A 17 40.23 20.90 -5.37
N PRO A 18 41.10 21.55 -6.18
CA PRO A 18 40.74 22.00 -7.51
C PRO A 18 40.31 20.79 -8.36
N GLY A 19 39.04 20.77 -8.74
CA GLY A 19 38.43 19.70 -9.52
C GLY A 19 37.33 18.90 -8.82
N HIS A 20 37.15 19.06 -7.50
CA HIS A 20 36.11 18.31 -6.76
C HIS A 20 34.68 18.76 -7.12
N ALA A 21 34.50 20.02 -7.52
CA ALA A 21 33.25 20.54 -8.08
C ALA A 21 33.07 20.25 -9.59
N SER A 22 34.07 19.64 -10.24
CA SER A 22 34.03 19.29 -11.67
C SER A 22 34.10 17.79 -11.94
N LEU A 23 34.16 16.96 -10.91
CA LEU A 23 33.90 15.53 -11.07
C LEU A 23 32.42 15.39 -11.43
N PRO A 24 32.08 14.72 -12.55
CA PRO A 24 30.70 14.35 -12.82
C PRO A 24 30.17 13.68 -11.56
N VAL A 25 28.94 14.00 -11.14
CA VAL A 25 28.25 13.17 -10.16
C VAL A 25 28.12 11.80 -10.81
N THR A 26 29.10 10.94 -10.57
CA THR A 26 29.08 9.57 -11.07
C THR A 26 27.95 8.91 -10.32
N GLU A 27 26.89 8.57 -11.06
CA GLU A 27 25.77 7.80 -10.54
C GLU A 27 26.34 6.62 -9.74
N HIS A 28 25.87 6.49 -8.49
CA HIS A 28 26.36 5.44 -7.61
C HIS A 28 26.15 4.07 -8.27
N TYR A 29 27.18 3.22 -8.29
CA TYR A 29 27.18 1.97 -9.08
C TYR A 29 25.95 1.07 -8.85
N ILE A 30 25.37 1.09 -7.64
CA ILE A 30 24.12 0.37 -7.32
C ILE A 30 22.95 0.91 -8.14
N LYS A 31 22.81 2.23 -8.26
CA LYS A 31 21.75 2.88 -9.06
C LYS A 31 21.94 2.56 -10.55
N THR A 32 23.17 2.65 -11.05
CA THR A 32 23.50 2.28 -12.43
C THR A 32 23.18 0.81 -12.73
N ARG A 33 23.56 -0.11 -11.81
CA ARG A 33 23.24 -1.55 -11.95
C ARG A 33 21.74 -1.81 -11.99
N ALA A 34 20.98 -1.14 -11.11
CA ALA A 34 19.52 -1.27 -11.10
C ALA A 34 18.89 -0.75 -12.40
N ARG A 35 19.30 0.44 -12.87
CA ARG A 35 18.84 1.01 -14.15
C ARG A 35 19.09 0.07 -15.32
N LEU A 36 20.33 -0.43 -15.47
CA LEU A 36 20.68 -1.35 -16.55
C LEU A 36 19.90 -2.68 -16.46
N ALA A 37 19.62 -3.16 -15.25
CA ALA A 37 18.80 -4.36 -15.07
C ALA A 37 17.33 -4.12 -15.48
N ILE A 38 16.79 -2.93 -15.22
CA ILE A 38 15.43 -2.54 -15.62
C ILE A 38 15.34 -2.40 -17.14
N GLU A 39 16.30 -1.71 -17.76
CA GLU A 39 16.40 -1.61 -19.23
C GLU A 39 16.47 -2.98 -19.89
N LYS A 40 17.25 -3.90 -19.29
CA LYS A 40 17.31 -5.29 -19.73
C LYS A 40 15.96 -6.00 -19.57
N ALA A 41 15.30 -5.88 -18.42
CA ALA A 41 14.01 -6.50 -18.16
C ALA A 41 12.93 -6.06 -19.17
N MET A 42 12.91 -4.78 -19.53
CA MET A 42 12.04 -4.23 -20.57
C MET A 42 12.41 -4.76 -21.96
N THR A 43 13.71 -4.82 -22.28
CA THR A 43 14.20 -5.33 -23.57
C THR A 43 13.95 -6.83 -23.75
N ASP A 44 14.03 -7.62 -22.68
CA ASP A 44 13.80 -9.07 -22.71
C ASP A 44 12.30 -9.41 -22.90
N ASN A 45 11.39 -8.50 -22.53
CA ASN A 45 9.95 -8.73 -22.48
C ASN A 45 9.15 -7.62 -23.21
N PRO A 46 9.49 -7.24 -24.46
CA PRO A 46 9.05 -5.98 -25.07
C PRO A 46 7.52 -5.80 -25.12
N ASP A 47 6.78 -6.90 -25.29
CA ASP A 47 5.31 -6.89 -25.41
C ASP A 47 4.58 -7.53 -24.21
N ASN A 48 5.30 -7.81 -23.12
CA ASN A 48 4.74 -8.46 -21.92
C ASN A 48 4.97 -7.57 -20.69
N GLU A 49 4.18 -6.50 -20.59
CA GLU A 49 4.24 -5.55 -19.49
C GLU A 49 4.06 -6.21 -18.09
N PRO A 50 3.17 -7.20 -17.88
CA PRO A 50 3.12 -7.96 -16.63
C PRO A 50 4.47 -8.60 -16.24
N ALA A 51 5.20 -9.20 -17.20
CA ALA A 51 6.52 -9.77 -16.95
C ALA A 51 7.57 -8.69 -16.69
N GLN A 52 7.48 -7.53 -17.35
CA GLN A 52 8.33 -6.37 -17.06
C GLN A 52 8.10 -5.90 -15.61
N ILE A 53 6.85 -5.79 -15.16
CA ILE A 53 6.48 -5.39 -13.79
C ILE A 53 7.04 -6.40 -12.77
N ASP A 54 6.92 -7.71 -13.02
CA ASP A 54 7.46 -8.74 -12.12
C ASP A 54 8.99 -8.65 -12.00
N ALA A 55 9.69 -8.45 -13.13
CA ALA A 55 11.14 -8.31 -13.15
C ALA A 55 11.61 -7.01 -12.46
N ILE A 56 10.91 -5.89 -12.69
CA ILE A 56 11.21 -4.62 -12.04
C ILE A 56 10.94 -4.71 -10.54
N ALA A 57 9.86 -5.35 -10.12
CA ALA A 57 9.53 -5.57 -8.72
C ALA A 57 10.64 -6.31 -7.98
N GLU A 58 11.30 -7.28 -8.63
CA GLU A 58 12.46 -7.96 -8.06
C GLU A 58 13.69 -7.06 -7.92
N ILE A 59 13.98 -6.24 -8.93
CA ILE A 59 15.11 -5.30 -8.93
C ILE A 59 14.90 -4.20 -7.87
N ARG A 60 13.69 -3.67 -7.77
CA ARG A 60 13.29 -2.59 -6.85
C ARG A 60 12.96 -3.08 -5.44
N ARG A 61 12.75 -4.39 -5.27
CA ARG A 61 12.25 -5.01 -4.03
C ARG A 61 10.88 -4.48 -3.61
N TYR A 62 9.95 -4.43 -4.55
CA TYR A 62 8.55 -4.12 -4.24
C TYR A 62 7.97 -5.08 -3.23
N PHE A 63 6.93 -4.62 -2.54
CA PHE A 63 6.10 -5.47 -1.72
C PHE A 63 5.33 -6.45 -2.61
N ARG A 64 5.72 -7.72 -2.57
CA ARG A 64 5.12 -8.85 -3.27
C ARG A 64 5.02 -10.03 -2.33
N GLY A 65 3.99 -10.86 -2.49
CA GLY A 65 3.82 -12.05 -1.68
C GLY A 65 4.75 -13.18 -2.11
N TYR A 66 4.93 -14.15 -1.21
CA TYR A 66 5.74 -15.34 -1.42
C TYR A 66 4.96 -16.61 -1.09
N GLY A 67 5.54 -17.76 -1.43
CA GLY A 67 4.99 -19.06 -1.09
C GLY A 67 3.76 -19.47 -1.91
N PRO A 68 2.98 -20.46 -1.40
CA PRO A 68 1.91 -21.12 -2.17
C PRO A 68 0.79 -20.18 -2.63
N VAL A 69 0.53 -19.09 -1.90
CA VAL A 69 -0.57 -18.17 -2.22
C VAL A 69 -0.38 -17.49 -3.58
N VAL A 70 0.87 -17.27 -4.01
CA VAL A 70 1.18 -16.71 -5.34
C VAL A 70 0.64 -17.63 -6.44
N GLU A 71 0.90 -18.93 -6.34
CA GLU A 71 0.46 -19.92 -7.32
C GLU A 71 -1.07 -20.08 -7.29
N ILE A 72 -1.67 -20.07 -6.10
CA ILE A 72 -3.13 -20.17 -5.93
C ILE A 72 -3.82 -18.98 -6.60
N VAL A 73 -3.37 -17.75 -6.33
CA VAL A 73 -3.95 -16.53 -6.92
C VAL A 73 -3.74 -16.49 -8.43
N ASN A 74 -2.56 -16.85 -8.93
CA ASN A 74 -2.32 -16.91 -10.38
C ASN A 74 -3.22 -17.96 -11.06
N THR A 75 -3.40 -19.13 -10.45
CA THR A 75 -4.29 -20.19 -10.95
C THR A 75 -5.75 -19.72 -10.99
N TYR A 76 -6.17 -18.93 -10.00
CA TYR A 76 -7.48 -18.27 -9.99
C TYR A 76 -7.61 -17.22 -11.08
N ILE A 77 -6.63 -16.32 -11.24
CA ILE A 77 -6.61 -15.29 -12.29
C ILE A 77 -6.73 -15.95 -13.68
N ASP A 78 -6.00 -17.04 -13.91
CA ASP A 78 -6.04 -17.86 -15.13
C ASP A 78 -7.39 -18.57 -15.36
N GLY A 79 -8.29 -18.56 -14.36
CA GLY A 79 -9.61 -19.19 -14.44
C GLY A 79 -9.58 -20.72 -14.33
N LYS A 80 -8.48 -21.29 -13.83
CA LYS A 80 -8.32 -22.74 -13.65
C LYS A 80 -9.00 -23.27 -12.40
N ILE A 81 -9.20 -22.41 -11.41
CA ILE A 81 -9.99 -22.68 -10.20
C ILE A 81 -11.01 -21.54 -9.99
N ASP A 82 -12.13 -21.85 -9.36
CA ASP A 82 -13.16 -20.86 -9.02
C ASP A 82 -12.86 -20.13 -7.70
N VAL A 83 -13.63 -19.08 -7.42
CA VAL A 83 -13.44 -18.27 -6.21
C VAL A 83 -13.66 -19.08 -4.92
N THR A 84 -14.56 -20.06 -4.93
CA THR A 84 -14.84 -20.88 -3.73
C THR A 84 -13.64 -21.75 -3.38
N GLU A 85 -13.07 -22.45 -4.38
CA GLU A 85 -11.89 -23.27 -4.17
C GLU A 85 -10.65 -22.44 -3.85
N THR A 86 -10.48 -21.28 -4.51
CA THR A 86 -9.38 -20.34 -4.23
C THR A 86 -9.43 -19.86 -2.78
N VAL A 87 -10.60 -19.40 -2.34
CA VAL A 87 -10.84 -18.94 -0.96
C VAL A 87 -10.55 -20.06 0.03
N ARG A 88 -10.99 -21.29 -0.26
CA ARG A 88 -10.75 -22.45 0.60
C ARG A 88 -9.25 -22.72 0.78
N GLN A 89 -8.50 -22.81 -0.32
CA GLN A 89 -7.06 -23.08 -0.28
C GLN A 89 -6.25 -22.00 0.44
N ILE A 90 -6.67 -20.74 0.34
CA ILE A 90 -6.03 -19.61 1.04
C ILE A 90 -6.41 -19.59 2.52
N ALA A 91 -7.69 -19.71 2.83
CA ALA A 91 -8.20 -19.44 4.16
C ALA A 91 -7.88 -20.55 5.17
N GLU A 92 -7.95 -21.83 4.78
CA GLU A 92 -7.73 -22.96 5.68
C GLU A 92 -6.40 -22.88 6.47
N PRO A 93 -5.22 -22.69 5.83
CA PRO A 93 -3.96 -22.62 6.58
C PRO A 93 -3.83 -21.35 7.44
N ILE A 94 -4.45 -20.24 7.02
CA ILE A 94 -4.49 -18.99 7.80
C ILE A 94 -5.39 -19.17 9.03
N GLU A 95 -6.57 -19.76 8.87
CA GLU A 95 -7.51 -20.04 9.96
C GLU A 95 -6.93 -21.04 10.95
N HIS A 96 -6.19 -22.05 10.47
CA HIS A 96 -5.47 -22.97 11.33
C HIS A 96 -4.43 -22.23 12.20
N ALA A 97 -3.57 -21.40 11.60
CA ALA A 97 -2.60 -20.62 12.35
C ALA A 97 -3.27 -19.62 13.31
N TYR A 98 -4.33 -18.94 12.88
CA TYR A 98 -5.10 -18.01 13.72
C TYR A 98 -5.74 -18.70 14.93
N THR A 99 -6.42 -19.83 14.74
CA THR A 99 -7.15 -20.54 15.80
C THR A 99 -6.21 -21.21 16.81
N THR A 100 -5.02 -21.57 16.37
CA THR A 100 -4.02 -22.25 17.22
C THR A 100 -3.00 -21.30 17.84
N ALA A 101 -3.09 -19.99 17.57
CA ALA A 101 -2.08 -19.01 17.95
C ALA A 101 -0.68 -19.40 17.43
N ASP A 102 -0.62 -19.71 16.14
CA ASP A 102 0.53 -20.26 15.43
C ASP A 102 1.02 -21.55 16.10
N GLY A 103 0.15 -22.55 16.21
CA GLY A 103 0.46 -23.81 16.87
C GLY A 103 0.94 -23.64 18.31
N GLY A 104 0.47 -22.60 18.99
CA GLY A 104 0.82 -22.21 20.36
C GLY A 104 2.02 -21.29 20.50
N ARG A 105 2.76 -20.99 19.41
CA ARG A 105 4.00 -20.18 19.45
C ARG A 105 3.74 -18.76 19.95
N LEU A 106 2.60 -18.15 19.59
CA LEU A 106 2.28 -16.79 20.01
C LEU A 106 2.04 -16.68 21.53
N PHE A 107 1.56 -17.73 22.21
CA PHE A 107 1.45 -17.68 23.67
C PHE A 107 2.82 -17.42 24.31
N VAL A 108 3.86 -18.09 23.81
CA VAL A 108 5.23 -17.98 24.31
C VAL A 108 5.85 -16.64 23.93
N SER A 109 5.71 -16.19 22.67
CA SER A 109 6.29 -14.91 22.24
C SER A 109 5.68 -13.73 22.97
N GLU A 110 4.35 -13.69 23.07
CA GLU A 110 3.64 -12.57 23.70
C GLU A 110 3.90 -12.52 25.20
N GLU A 111 3.99 -13.68 25.87
CA GLU A 111 4.36 -13.68 27.28
C GLU A 111 5.82 -13.24 27.52
N LYS A 112 6.75 -13.61 26.63
CA LYS A 112 8.14 -13.11 26.71
C LYS A 112 8.19 -11.58 26.55
N THR A 113 7.44 -11.04 25.59
CA THR A 113 7.28 -9.60 25.38
C THR A 113 6.68 -8.95 26.63
N ALA A 114 5.58 -9.49 27.15
CA ALA A 114 4.91 -9.01 28.36
C ALA A 114 5.84 -9.01 29.58
N ARG A 115 6.58 -10.10 29.84
CA ARG A 115 7.58 -10.17 30.94
C ARG A 115 8.65 -9.08 30.85
N HIS A 116 9.09 -8.76 29.64
CA HIS A 116 10.02 -7.66 29.43
C HIS A 116 9.33 -6.31 29.72
N GLN A 117 8.11 -6.12 29.22
CA GLN A 117 7.36 -4.87 29.37
C GLN A 117 6.92 -4.58 30.80
N ARG A 118 6.48 -5.58 31.57
CA ARG A 118 6.01 -5.42 32.97
C ARG A 118 7.01 -4.67 33.87
N LYS A 119 8.31 -4.79 33.60
CA LYS A 119 9.39 -4.13 34.36
C LYS A 119 9.42 -2.61 34.24
N PHE A 120 8.82 -2.05 33.19
CA PHE A 120 8.78 -0.61 32.94
C PHE A 120 7.55 0.08 33.54
N TRP A 121 6.65 -0.68 34.18
CA TRP A 121 5.38 -0.18 34.70
C TRP A 121 5.25 -0.44 36.20
N ARG A 122 4.42 0.37 36.86
CA ARG A 122 3.98 0.07 38.24
C ARG A 122 3.17 -1.22 38.24
N SER A 123 3.20 -1.96 39.35
CA SER A 123 2.64 -3.32 39.42
C SER A 123 1.16 -3.39 39.07
N ASP A 124 0.37 -2.40 39.48
CA ASP A 124 -1.05 -2.25 39.14
C ASP A 124 -1.26 -2.05 37.63
N LYS A 125 -0.49 -1.15 37.02
CA LYS A 125 -0.55 -0.90 35.57
C LYS A 125 -0.04 -2.08 34.75
N ALA A 126 1.02 -2.75 35.21
CA ALA A 126 1.54 -3.95 34.56
C ALA A 126 0.48 -5.07 34.54
N LEU A 127 -0.24 -5.27 35.64
CA LEU A 127 -1.31 -6.27 35.74
C LEU A 127 -2.51 -5.91 34.85
N GLU A 128 -2.89 -4.64 34.80
CA GLU A 128 -3.94 -4.13 33.90
C GLU A 128 -3.61 -4.39 32.43
N MET A 129 -2.39 -4.07 32.00
CA MET A 129 -2.00 -4.16 30.59
C MET A 129 -1.59 -5.55 30.14
N TRP A 130 -1.00 -6.37 31.01
CA TRP A 130 -0.37 -7.63 30.58
C TRP A 130 -0.91 -8.85 31.32
N GLY A 131 -1.83 -8.67 32.27
CA GLY A 131 -2.27 -9.74 33.15
C GLY A 131 -1.15 -10.24 34.09
N PRO A 132 -1.45 -11.26 34.90
CA PRO A 132 -0.45 -11.93 35.71
C PRO A 132 0.63 -12.57 34.82
N GLU A 133 1.81 -12.79 35.38
CA GLU A 133 2.87 -13.53 34.69
C GLU A 133 2.44 -15.00 34.54
N GLU A 134 2.50 -15.50 33.31
CA GLU A 134 2.12 -16.87 32.94
C GLU A 134 3.34 -17.78 33.00
N ASP A 135 3.16 -19.08 33.27
CA ASP A 135 4.28 -20.04 33.27
C ASP A 135 4.75 -20.35 31.85
N ILE A 136 5.98 -19.94 31.52
CA ILE A 136 6.56 -20.13 30.19
C ILE A 136 6.77 -21.61 29.84
N GLU A 137 7.05 -22.46 30.82
CA GLU A 137 7.24 -23.90 30.57
C GLU A 137 5.90 -24.55 30.22
N GLU A 138 4.82 -24.16 30.91
CA GLU A 138 3.47 -24.59 30.55
C GLU A 138 3.03 -24.07 29.18
N LEU A 139 3.33 -22.82 28.85
CA LEU A 139 3.03 -22.27 27.52
C LEU A 139 3.85 -22.96 26.43
N GLN A 140 5.12 -23.27 26.70
CA GLN A 140 6.00 -23.98 25.77
C GLN A 140 5.51 -25.40 25.51
N ALA A 141 4.92 -26.07 26.51
CA ALA A 141 4.30 -27.39 26.36
C ALA A 141 3.05 -27.38 25.46
N ARG A 142 2.45 -26.21 25.21
CA ARG A 142 1.32 -26.05 24.26
C ARG A 142 1.76 -25.90 22.81
N VAL A 143 3.07 -25.70 22.57
CA VAL A 143 3.60 -25.55 21.22
C VAL A 143 3.59 -26.90 20.51
N THR A 144 2.87 -26.97 19.38
CA THR A 144 2.66 -28.20 18.62
C THR A 144 3.30 -28.17 17.24
N ASP A 145 3.39 -26.98 16.65
CA ASP A 145 3.98 -26.75 15.35
C ASP A 145 5.50 -26.57 15.41
N PRO A 146 6.22 -26.85 14.31
CA PRO A 146 7.64 -26.56 14.21
C PRO A 146 7.91 -25.05 14.20
N ILE A 147 9.14 -24.67 14.54
CA ILE A 147 9.54 -23.26 14.70
C ILE A 147 9.44 -22.45 13.40
N ASP A 148 9.58 -23.11 12.26
CA ASP A 148 9.54 -22.55 10.90
C ASP A 148 8.17 -22.71 10.24
N ALA A 149 7.14 -23.21 10.95
CA ALA A 149 5.79 -23.20 10.43
C ALA A 149 5.33 -21.76 10.11
N PRO A 150 4.56 -21.55 9.03
CA PRO A 150 4.01 -20.25 8.70
C PRO A 150 3.21 -19.66 9.87
N SER A 151 3.43 -18.38 10.18
CA SER A 151 2.60 -17.65 11.13
C SER A 151 1.35 -17.11 10.45
N VAL A 152 0.29 -16.86 11.22
CA VAL A 152 -0.92 -16.19 10.74
C VAL A 152 -0.61 -14.83 10.14
N GLU A 153 0.26 -14.06 10.80
CA GLU A 153 0.69 -12.74 10.32
C GLU A 153 1.44 -12.85 9.00
N GLY A 154 2.44 -13.74 8.90
CA GLY A 154 3.23 -13.91 7.68
C GLY A 154 2.38 -14.32 6.48
N GLN A 155 1.46 -15.27 6.68
CA GLN A 155 0.55 -15.71 5.62
C GLN A 155 -0.40 -14.62 5.16
N LEU A 156 -0.90 -13.77 6.07
CA LEU A 156 -1.75 -12.63 5.72
C LEU A 156 -0.98 -11.56 4.94
N TRP A 157 0.27 -11.28 5.31
CA TRP A 157 1.15 -10.41 4.52
C TRP A 157 1.36 -10.96 3.11
N ASP A 158 1.72 -12.25 2.99
CA ASP A 158 1.91 -12.90 1.70
C ASP A 158 0.64 -12.88 0.84
N LEU A 159 -0.53 -13.09 1.45
CA LEU A 159 -1.82 -13.01 0.78
C LEU A 159 -2.07 -11.61 0.19
N TYR A 160 -2.03 -10.58 1.03
CA TYR A 160 -2.40 -9.24 0.59
C TYR A 160 -1.34 -8.65 -0.33
N TYR A 161 -0.05 -8.92 -0.13
CA TYR A 161 0.98 -8.53 -1.08
C TYR A 161 0.88 -9.26 -2.41
N THR A 162 0.49 -10.54 -2.40
CA THR A 162 0.19 -11.26 -3.65
C THR A 162 -0.93 -10.58 -4.43
N ILE A 163 -2.06 -10.28 -3.78
CA ILE A 163 -3.20 -9.68 -4.48
C ILE A 163 -2.90 -8.26 -4.95
N LEU A 164 -2.27 -7.43 -4.10
CA LEU A 164 -1.91 -6.06 -4.46
C LEU A 164 -0.90 -6.04 -5.61
N HIS A 165 0.12 -6.90 -5.58
CA HIS A 165 1.08 -7.02 -6.68
C HIS A 165 0.45 -7.61 -7.95
N ALA A 166 -0.47 -8.57 -7.84
CA ALA A 166 -1.23 -9.05 -8.99
C ALA A 166 -2.04 -7.92 -9.64
N SER A 167 -2.65 -7.04 -8.85
CA SER A 167 -3.43 -5.92 -9.37
C SER A 167 -2.59 -4.88 -10.13
N LYS A 168 -1.30 -4.71 -9.78
CA LYS A 168 -0.36 -3.88 -10.55
C LYS A 168 -0.21 -4.35 -11.99
N LYS A 169 -0.33 -5.66 -12.23
CA LYS A 169 -0.13 -6.28 -13.55
C LYS A 169 -1.36 -6.25 -14.44
N ILE A 170 -2.54 -6.01 -13.88
CA ILE A 170 -3.80 -5.98 -14.62
C ILE A 170 -4.05 -4.53 -15.04
N PRO A 171 -4.16 -4.20 -16.34
CA PRO A 171 -4.49 -2.84 -16.77
C PRO A 171 -5.75 -2.31 -16.10
N TRP A 172 -5.72 -1.07 -15.62
CA TRP A 172 -6.86 -0.45 -14.92
C TRP A 172 -8.14 -0.40 -15.76
N SER A 173 -7.99 -0.40 -17.08
CA SER A 173 -9.05 -0.41 -18.07
C SER A 173 -9.70 -1.79 -18.27
N ASP A 174 -9.04 -2.87 -17.85
CA ASP A 174 -9.60 -4.22 -17.85
C ASP A 174 -10.50 -4.39 -16.61
N ASN A 175 -11.75 -3.93 -16.76
CA ASN A 175 -12.73 -3.95 -15.68
C ASN A 175 -12.97 -5.36 -15.13
N ASP A 176 -13.06 -6.36 -16.00
CA ASP A 176 -13.43 -7.73 -15.62
C ASP A 176 -12.29 -8.41 -14.84
N ALA A 177 -11.05 -8.27 -15.32
CA ALA A 177 -9.89 -8.83 -14.62
C ALA A 177 -9.62 -8.11 -13.29
N GLN A 178 -9.80 -6.77 -13.24
CA GLN A 178 -9.72 -6.01 -11.99
C GLN A 178 -10.83 -6.43 -11.00
N GLN A 179 -12.06 -6.59 -11.49
CA GLN A 179 -13.21 -7.01 -10.68
C GLN A 179 -12.99 -8.41 -10.11
N LYS A 180 -12.41 -9.34 -10.88
CA LYS A 180 -12.14 -10.71 -10.44
C LYS A 180 -11.27 -10.77 -9.18
N LEU A 181 -10.29 -9.87 -9.03
CA LEU A 181 -9.49 -9.76 -7.80
C LEU A 181 -10.27 -9.13 -6.64
N VAL A 182 -11.16 -8.19 -6.94
CA VAL A 182 -12.05 -7.59 -5.92
C VAL A 182 -13.00 -8.64 -5.37
N ASP A 183 -13.59 -9.46 -6.23
CA ASP A 183 -14.49 -10.56 -5.85
C ASP A 183 -13.80 -11.57 -4.94
N LEU A 184 -12.50 -11.85 -5.17
CA LEU A 184 -11.71 -12.71 -4.29
C LEU A 184 -11.60 -12.14 -2.87
N ILE A 185 -11.27 -10.85 -2.73
CA ILE A 185 -11.20 -10.21 -1.40
C ILE A 185 -12.59 -10.13 -0.76
N ALA A 186 -13.63 -9.82 -1.55
CA ALA A 186 -15.00 -9.79 -1.07
C ALA A 186 -15.44 -11.17 -0.54
N ALA A 187 -15.09 -12.24 -1.24
CA ALA A 187 -15.38 -13.61 -0.83
C ALA A 187 -14.60 -14.02 0.43
N LEU A 188 -13.33 -13.63 0.55
CA LEU A 188 -12.57 -13.79 1.80
C LEU A 188 -13.23 -13.05 2.96
N LYS A 189 -13.62 -11.78 2.75
CA LYS A 189 -14.29 -10.94 3.77
C LYS A 189 -15.62 -11.54 4.23
N ALA A 190 -16.36 -12.18 3.31
CA ALA A 190 -17.66 -12.79 3.59
C ALA A 190 -17.57 -14.12 4.34
N ARG A 191 -16.36 -14.68 4.54
CA ARG A 191 -16.19 -15.91 5.31
C ARG A 191 -16.60 -15.69 6.78
N PRO A 192 -17.14 -16.72 7.44
CA PRO A 192 -17.26 -16.72 8.89
C PRO A 192 -15.87 -16.55 9.52
N ASN A 193 -15.76 -15.66 10.51
CA ASN A 193 -14.53 -15.57 11.28
C ASN A 193 -14.30 -16.87 12.05
N PRO A 194 -13.09 -17.45 12.02
CA PRO A 194 -12.77 -18.60 12.85
C PRO A 194 -12.78 -18.22 14.34
N PRO A 195 -12.96 -19.18 15.25
CA PRO A 195 -12.87 -18.89 16.68
C PRO A 195 -11.46 -18.38 17.04
N ARG A 196 -11.39 -17.48 18.02
CA ARG A 196 -10.10 -17.10 18.62
C ARG A 196 -9.47 -18.30 19.35
N PRO A 197 -8.14 -18.28 19.58
CA PRO A 197 -7.46 -19.32 20.34
C PRO A 197 -8.12 -19.62 21.68
N ALA A 198 -8.21 -20.90 22.03
CA ALA A 198 -8.65 -21.28 23.38
C ALA A 198 -7.62 -20.79 24.42
N ASN A 199 -8.09 -20.32 25.58
CA ASN A 199 -7.25 -19.89 26.71
C ASN A 199 -6.29 -18.73 26.37
N MET A 200 -6.72 -17.73 25.59
CA MET A 200 -5.93 -16.52 25.35
C MET A 200 -5.47 -15.85 26.64
N THR A 201 -4.15 -15.70 26.79
CA THR A 201 -3.54 -14.86 27.82
C THR A 201 -3.88 -13.39 27.55
N THR A 202 -3.77 -12.52 28.56
CA THR A 202 -3.97 -11.07 28.36
C THR A 202 -2.97 -10.51 27.36
N ALA A 203 -1.70 -10.95 27.41
CA ALA A 203 -0.68 -10.57 26.45
C ALA A 203 -1.08 -10.93 25.00
N LEU A 204 -1.58 -12.15 24.76
CA LEU A 204 -1.99 -12.57 23.43
C LEU A 204 -3.18 -11.74 22.89
N LYS A 205 -4.10 -11.30 23.75
CA LYS A 205 -5.21 -10.43 23.33
C LYS A 205 -4.75 -9.07 22.83
N HIS A 206 -3.55 -8.62 23.22
CA HIS A 206 -2.94 -7.39 22.74
C HIS A 206 -2.07 -7.58 21.50
N HIS A 207 -1.79 -8.82 21.10
CA HIS A 207 -1.18 -9.07 19.81
C HIS A 207 -2.10 -8.56 18.71
N TRP A 208 -1.53 -7.77 17.81
CA TRP A 208 -2.28 -6.90 16.91
C TRP A 208 -3.26 -7.65 15.99
N ILE A 209 -2.94 -8.88 15.58
CA ILE A 209 -3.83 -9.77 14.82
C ILE A 209 -5.16 -10.03 15.54
N TYR A 210 -5.17 -10.07 16.88
CA TYR A 210 -6.38 -10.31 17.69
C TYR A 210 -6.96 -9.03 18.30
N PHE A 211 -6.13 -7.98 18.42
CA PHE A 211 -6.51 -6.72 19.04
C PHE A 211 -7.35 -5.84 18.10
N TYR A 212 -6.96 -5.73 16.83
CA TYR A 212 -7.56 -4.76 15.91
C TYR A 212 -8.89 -5.17 15.29
N GLY A 213 -9.28 -6.44 15.41
CA GLY A 213 -10.56 -6.91 14.87
C GLY A 213 -10.62 -8.42 14.68
N GLU A 214 -11.58 -8.82 13.85
CA GLU A 214 -11.81 -10.19 13.43
C GLU A 214 -11.09 -10.49 12.10
N LEU A 215 -10.63 -11.74 11.94
CA LEU A 215 -9.73 -12.14 10.85
C LEU A 215 -10.23 -11.74 9.45
N TRP A 216 -11.45 -12.14 9.10
CA TRP A 216 -11.99 -11.99 7.75
C TRP A 216 -12.88 -10.78 7.61
N SER A 217 -13.81 -10.54 8.53
CA SER A 217 -14.75 -9.42 8.39
C SER A 217 -14.05 -8.05 8.39
N ASP A 218 -12.95 -7.91 9.15
CA ASP A 218 -12.20 -6.66 9.23
C ASP A 218 -10.98 -6.59 8.30
N LEU A 219 -10.53 -7.74 7.75
CA LEU A 219 -9.37 -7.86 6.87
C LEU A 219 -8.12 -7.23 7.52
N VAL A 220 -7.75 -7.68 8.73
CA VAL A 220 -6.83 -7.02 9.68
C VAL A 220 -5.51 -6.51 9.06
N LEU A 221 -4.96 -7.20 8.05
CA LEU A 221 -3.71 -6.80 7.38
C LEU A 221 -3.86 -6.21 5.96
N LEU A 222 -5.07 -6.12 5.40
CA LEU A 222 -5.26 -5.52 4.07
C LEU A 222 -4.90 -4.03 4.08
N GLY A 223 -5.32 -3.30 5.12
CA GLY A 223 -5.01 -1.88 5.28
C GLY A 223 -3.51 -1.59 5.38
N PRO A 224 -2.79 -2.21 6.35
CA PRO A 224 -1.33 -2.13 6.43
C PRO A 224 -0.62 -2.51 5.13
N SER A 225 -1.01 -3.62 4.48
CA SER A 225 -0.42 -4.06 3.21
C SER A 225 -0.60 -3.06 2.09
N ALA A 226 -1.79 -2.46 1.97
CA ALA A 226 -2.03 -1.39 1.02
C ALA A 226 -1.16 -0.16 1.31
N ARG A 227 -1.01 0.22 2.59
CA ARG A 227 -0.16 1.36 2.97
C ARG A 227 1.32 1.14 2.67
N GLU A 228 1.84 -0.08 2.86
CA GLU A 228 3.22 -0.43 2.49
C GLU A 228 3.40 -0.45 0.97
N THR A 229 2.40 -0.93 0.23
CA THR A 229 2.41 -0.89 -1.25
C THR A 229 2.51 0.54 -1.79
N TRP A 230 2.02 1.54 -1.05
CA TRP A 230 2.21 2.96 -1.41
C TRP A 230 3.69 3.39 -1.39
N ASN A 231 4.59 2.65 -0.74
CA ASN A 231 6.02 2.92 -0.84
C ASN A 231 6.59 2.52 -2.21
N ASP A 232 5.86 1.74 -3.01
CA ASP A 232 6.24 1.39 -4.40
C ASP A 232 5.79 2.45 -5.43
N LEU A 233 5.45 3.67 -5.00
CA LEU A 233 5.03 4.74 -5.92
C LEU A 233 6.21 5.38 -6.67
N PRO A 234 5.97 5.95 -7.88
CA PRO A 234 6.99 6.67 -8.64
C PRO A 234 7.64 7.82 -7.86
N GLY A 235 8.96 7.79 -7.73
CA GLY A 235 9.75 8.75 -6.98
C GLY A 235 10.06 8.36 -5.52
N CYS A 236 9.47 7.27 -5.03
CA CYS A 236 9.80 6.64 -3.76
C CYS A 236 10.52 5.30 -4.01
N GLY A 237 9.81 4.17 -3.94
CA GLY A 237 10.34 2.83 -4.24
C GLY A 237 10.39 2.50 -5.73
N ALA A 238 9.54 3.14 -6.55
CA ALA A 238 9.56 2.99 -8.00
C ALA A 238 10.23 4.15 -8.72
N GLY A 239 10.78 3.86 -9.89
CA GLY A 239 11.18 4.85 -10.87
C GLY A 239 10.01 5.35 -11.70
N TRP A 240 10.33 5.85 -12.90
CA TRP A 240 9.41 6.55 -13.79
C TRP A 240 9.25 5.86 -15.14
N GLU A 241 9.74 4.63 -15.27
CA GLU A 241 9.58 3.82 -16.49
C GLU A 241 8.10 3.49 -16.71
N THR A 242 7.71 3.29 -17.97
CA THR A 242 6.30 3.05 -18.33
C THR A 242 5.64 1.93 -17.52
N PRO A 243 6.26 0.74 -17.31
CA PRO A 243 5.65 -0.33 -16.52
C PRO A 243 5.49 0.02 -15.03
N GLU A 244 6.41 0.82 -14.47
CA GLU A 244 6.33 1.30 -13.09
C GLU A 244 5.15 2.27 -12.92
N VAL A 245 4.96 3.18 -13.88
CA VAL A 245 3.84 4.11 -13.90
C VAL A 245 2.51 3.37 -14.10
N SER A 246 2.45 2.43 -15.04
CA SER A 246 1.25 1.61 -15.25
C SER A 246 0.89 0.81 -14.01
N ALA A 247 1.87 0.14 -13.38
CA ALA A 247 1.67 -0.59 -12.14
C ALA A 247 1.04 0.29 -11.05
N TRP A 248 1.50 1.53 -10.95
CA TRP A 248 0.97 2.50 -9.99
C TRP A 248 -0.49 2.91 -10.28
N VAL A 249 -0.81 3.18 -11.55
CA VAL A 249 -2.18 3.52 -11.97
C VAL A 249 -3.13 2.34 -11.76
N ASN A 250 -2.66 1.12 -12.06
CA ASN A 250 -3.42 -0.12 -11.95
C ASN A 250 -3.79 -0.44 -10.49
N VAL A 251 -2.84 -0.37 -9.55
CA VAL A 251 -3.14 -0.62 -8.12
C VAL A 251 -4.06 0.44 -7.52
N ASN A 252 -3.96 1.70 -7.97
CA ASN A 252 -4.90 2.75 -7.57
C ASN A 252 -6.33 2.44 -8.04
N ALA A 253 -6.49 1.98 -9.28
CA ALA A 253 -7.80 1.55 -9.79
C ALA A 253 -8.37 0.39 -8.99
N PHE A 254 -7.53 -0.59 -8.67
CA PHE A 254 -7.93 -1.76 -7.87
C PHE A 254 -8.47 -1.36 -6.49
N VAL A 255 -7.73 -0.56 -5.72
CA VAL A 255 -8.18 -0.16 -4.36
C VAL A 255 -9.36 0.81 -4.40
N ALA A 256 -9.50 1.59 -5.49
CA ALA A 256 -10.71 2.38 -5.74
C ALA A 256 -11.94 1.47 -5.92
N ARG A 257 -11.79 0.32 -6.59
CA ARG A 257 -12.88 -0.68 -6.73
C ARG A 257 -13.23 -1.35 -5.40
N LEU A 258 -12.24 -1.67 -4.57
CA LEU A 258 -12.49 -2.17 -3.20
C LEU A 258 -13.32 -1.19 -2.38
N THR A 259 -13.10 0.11 -2.61
CA THR A 259 -13.82 1.20 -1.94
C THR A 259 -15.29 1.25 -2.35
N ILE A 260 -15.59 1.29 -3.66
CA ILE A 260 -16.99 1.36 -4.13
C ILE A 260 -17.80 0.12 -3.79
N GLN A 261 -17.14 -1.04 -3.67
CA GLN A 261 -17.79 -2.30 -3.26
C GLN A 261 -17.87 -2.47 -1.74
N LYS A 262 -17.44 -1.46 -0.97
CA LYS A 262 -17.50 -1.47 0.50
C LYS A 262 -16.76 -2.68 1.12
N VAL A 263 -15.79 -3.25 0.39
CA VAL A 263 -14.92 -4.32 0.89
C VAL A 263 -13.95 -3.74 1.92
N ARG A 264 -13.31 -2.62 1.55
CA ARG A 264 -12.48 -1.79 2.42
C ARG A 264 -12.44 -0.37 1.86
N ASN A 265 -12.66 0.63 2.71
CA ASN A 265 -12.66 2.02 2.29
C ASN A 265 -11.22 2.55 2.18
N PHE A 266 -10.80 2.90 0.96
CA PHE A 266 -9.52 3.54 0.64
C PHE A 266 -9.70 4.93 0.01
N ALA A 267 -10.86 5.58 0.19
CA ALA A 267 -11.12 6.91 -0.37
C ALA A 267 -10.06 7.95 0.03
N LEU A 268 -9.37 7.75 1.17
CA LEU A 268 -8.23 8.56 1.59
C LEU A 268 -7.13 8.62 0.53
N TYR A 269 -6.85 7.51 -0.15
CA TYR A 269 -5.85 7.46 -1.21
C TYR A 269 -6.28 8.25 -2.45
N GLY A 270 -7.58 8.23 -2.78
CA GLY A 270 -8.13 9.09 -3.82
C GLY A 270 -7.99 10.57 -3.51
N SER A 271 -8.17 10.95 -2.23
CA SER A 271 -7.94 12.33 -1.80
C SER A 271 -6.48 12.76 -1.92
N TRP A 272 -5.53 11.87 -1.59
CA TRP A 272 -4.11 12.12 -1.77
C TRP A 272 -3.79 12.32 -3.25
N ALA A 273 -4.31 11.46 -4.13
CA ALA A 273 -4.13 11.61 -5.58
C ALA A 273 -4.64 12.97 -6.11
N LEU A 274 -5.83 13.41 -5.67
CA LEU A 274 -6.39 14.71 -6.06
C LEU A 274 -5.56 15.88 -5.51
N ARG A 275 -5.10 15.79 -4.26
CA ARG A 275 -4.26 16.82 -3.63
C ARG A 275 -2.90 16.94 -4.30
N GLU A 276 -2.23 15.83 -4.58
CA GLU A 276 -0.93 15.82 -5.24
C GLU A 276 -1.03 16.40 -6.67
N ALA A 277 -2.12 16.12 -7.38
CA ALA A 277 -2.34 16.66 -8.73
C ALA A 277 -2.74 18.14 -8.74
N LEU A 278 -3.52 18.61 -7.75
CA LEU A 278 -4.18 19.92 -7.83
C LEU A 278 -3.81 20.90 -6.72
N ASP A 279 -3.55 20.42 -5.51
CA ASP A 279 -3.29 21.23 -4.31
C ASP A 279 -1.81 21.53 -4.06
N GLU A 280 -0.95 20.63 -4.49
CA GLU A 280 0.47 20.72 -4.25
C GLU A 280 1.23 21.28 -5.44
N LYS A 281 2.36 21.94 -5.17
CA LYS A 281 3.23 22.40 -6.25
C LYS A 281 3.95 21.20 -6.85
N ILE A 282 3.73 20.95 -8.13
CA ILE A 282 4.42 19.88 -8.84
C ILE A 282 5.86 20.32 -9.11
N GLU A 283 6.79 19.86 -8.28
CA GLU A 283 8.22 20.10 -8.42
C GLU A 283 9.01 18.79 -8.55
N ILE A 284 10.20 18.88 -9.18
CA ILE A 284 11.17 17.79 -9.19
C ILE A 284 12.15 18.04 -8.05
N TYR A 285 12.21 17.10 -7.12
CA TYR A 285 13.09 17.18 -5.96
C TYR A 285 14.40 16.44 -6.24
N PRO A 286 15.57 17.11 -6.22
CA PRO A 286 16.86 16.47 -6.51
C PRO A 286 17.24 15.35 -5.54
N ASP A 287 16.69 15.38 -4.33
CA ASP A 287 16.88 14.42 -3.24
C ASP A 287 15.86 13.26 -3.25
N SER A 288 14.91 13.26 -4.18
CA SER A 288 14.03 12.10 -4.37
C SER A 288 14.84 10.84 -4.71
N HIS A 289 14.38 9.68 -4.24
CA HIS A 289 15.06 8.41 -4.50
C HIS A 289 15.25 8.18 -6.01
N PHE A 290 14.21 8.51 -6.78
CA PHE A 290 14.18 8.50 -8.24
C PHE A 290 13.52 9.77 -8.78
N SER A 291 14.31 10.72 -9.26
CA SER A 291 13.80 11.96 -9.83
C SER A 291 12.99 11.73 -11.10
N ALA A 292 11.86 12.43 -11.22
CA ALA A 292 11.06 12.41 -12.44
C ALA A 292 11.87 12.98 -13.63
N PRO A 293 11.71 12.44 -14.85
CA PRO A 293 12.38 12.94 -16.05
C PRO A 293 12.08 14.42 -16.35
N SER A 294 10.85 14.86 -16.05
CA SER A 294 10.45 16.25 -16.17
C SER A 294 9.25 16.57 -15.29
N LYS A 295 9.02 17.86 -15.05
CA LYS A 295 7.85 18.36 -14.32
C LYS A 295 6.56 18.05 -15.07
N ALA A 296 6.59 18.10 -16.40
CA ALA A 296 5.45 17.75 -17.24
C ALA A 296 5.10 16.26 -17.14
N TYR A 297 6.09 15.37 -17.16
CA TYR A 297 5.85 13.93 -17.02
C TYR A 297 5.35 13.56 -15.62
N LYS A 298 5.91 14.17 -14.57
CA LYS A 298 5.38 14.02 -13.20
C LYS A 298 3.92 14.45 -13.12
N ALA A 299 3.59 15.61 -13.69
CA ALA A 299 2.20 16.09 -13.73
C ALA A 299 1.28 15.12 -14.46
N GLU A 300 1.72 14.58 -15.61
CA GLU A 300 0.95 13.59 -16.36
C GLU A 300 0.59 12.36 -15.53
N VAL A 301 1.55 11.80 -14.79
CA VAL A 301 1.31 10.63 -13.92
C VAL A 301 0.32 10.98 -12.79
N LEU A 302 0.52 12.11 -12.11
CA LEU A 302 -0.36 12.54 -11.01
C LEU A 302 -1.80 12.75 -11.50
N PHE A 303 -1.97 13.39 -12.67
CA PHE A 303 -3.29 13.59 -13.27
C PHE A 303 -3.93 12.26 -13.72
N LYS A 304 -3.16 11.31 -14.26
CA LYS A 304 -3.65 9.96 -14.61
C LYS A 304 -4.21 9.23 -13.38
N VAL A 305 -3.49 9.26 -12.26
CA VAL A 305 -3.93 8.61 -11.01
C VAL A 305 -5.18 9.28 -10.45
N ALA A 306 -5.20 10.62 -10.40
CA ALA A 306 -6.38 11.38 -9.98
C ALA A 306 -7.61 11.07 -10.86
N ALA A 307 -7.42 10.98 -12.18
CA ALA A 307 -8.48 10.64 -13.13
C ALA A 307 -9.05 9.24 -12.89
N VAL A 308 -8.22 8.25 -12.60
CA VAL A 308 -8.67 6.90 -12.26
C VAL A 308 -9.56 6.91 -11.01
N TRP A 309 -9.18 7.64 -9.97
CA TRP A 309 -10.02 7.77 -8.77
C TRP A 309 -11.37 8.42 -9.05
N ILE A 310 -11.40 9.49 -9.86
CA ILE A 310 -12.67 10.13 -10.25
C ILE A 310 -13.54 9.18 -11.06
N ARG A 311 -12.96 8.47 -12.04
CA ARG A 311 -13.70 7.57 -12.93
C ARG A 311 -14.25 6.35 -12.20
N VAL A 312 -13.47 5.76 -11.29
CA VAL A 312 -13.84 4.51 -10.62
C VAL A 312 -14.67 4.79 -9.37
N ALA A 313 -14.26 5.75 -8.53
CA ALA A 313 -14.81 5.97 -7.20
C ALA A 313 -15.31 7.40 -6.96
N GLY A 314 -15.32 8.28 -7.97
CA GLY A 314 -15.66 9.70 -7.80
C GLY A 314 -17.05 9.94 -7.22
N ARG A 315 -18.05 9.15 -7.64
CA ARG A 315 -19.40 9.18 -7.05
C ARG A 315 -19.36 8.86 -5.57
N TYR A 316 -18.77 7.72 -5.20
CA TYR A 316 -18.65 7.31 -3.81
C TYR A 316 -17.94 8.37 -2.97
N MET A 317 -16.83 8.92 -3.47
CA MET A 317 -16.09 9.98 -2.80
C MET A 317 -16.93 11.24 -2.59
N PHE A 318 -17.75 11.64 -3.56
CA PHE A 318 -18.64 12.79 -3.47
C PHE A 318 -19.78 12.58 -2.46
N ASP A 319 -20.40 11.40 -2.49
CA ASP A 319 -21.55 11.09 -1.63
C ASP A 319 -21.14 10.96 -0.15
N HIS A 320 -19.86 10.67 0.12
CA HIS A 320 -19.31 10.54 1.47
C HIS A 320 -18.51 11.77 1.93
N LEU A 321 -18.65 12.91 1.24
CA LEU A 321 -18.12 14.19 1.72
C LEU A 321 -18.86 14.60 3.00
N GLN A 322 -18.12 15.16 3.95
CA GLN A 322 -18.74 15.71 5.14
C GLN A 322 -19.47 17.02 4.82
N PRO A 323 -20.63 17.27 5.46
CA PRO A 323 -21.25 18.59 5.41
C PRO A 323 -20.32 19.62 6.04
N ASP A 324 -20.39 20.87 5.57
CA ASP A 324 -19.66 21.97 6.19
C ASP A 324 -20.13 22.13 7.65
N SER A 325 -19.30 21.74 8.61
CA SER A 325 -19.51 22.15 10.00
C SER A 325 -18.97 23.56 10.19
N GLU A 326 -19.87 24.55 10.20
CA GLU A 326 -19.60 25.91 10.68
C GLU A 326 -19.22 25.86 12.17
N GLY A 327 -17.98 25.52 12.51
CA GLY A 327 -17.58 25.57 13.93
C GLY A 327 -16.24 24.98 14.29
N ASP A 328 -15.71 24.01 13.53
CA ASP A 328 -14.56 23.24 14.00
C ASP A 328 -13.36 23.42 13.07
N LYS A 329 -12.70 24.57 13.20
CA LYS A 329 -11.47 24.92 12.44
C LYS A 329 -10.25 24.08 12.82
N GLU A 330 -10.39 23.15 13.76
CA GLU A 330 -9.38 22.15 14.12
C GLU A 330 -9.82 20.70 13.83
N SER A 331 -10.96 20.51 13.17
CA SER A 331 -11.42 19.17 12.79
C SER A 331 -10.54 18.59 11.68
N ASN A 332 -10.00 17.42 11.98
CA ASN A 332 -9.05 16.60 11.24
C ASN A 332 -8.96 16.89 9.71
N PRO A 333 -7.81 17.34 9.16
CA PRO A 333 -7.62 17.64 7.73
C PRO A 333 -7.78 16.42 6.80
N GLU A 334 -8.07 15.26 7.36
CA GLU A 334 -8.40 14.01 6.67
C GLU A 334 -9.85 13.95 6.16
N PHE A 335 -10.76 14.82 6.64
CA PHE A 335 -12.16 14.81 6.21
C PHE A 335 -12.46 15.85 5.12
N TRP A 336 -12.96 15.40 3.97
CA TRP A 336 -13.20 16.24 2.79
C TRP A 336 -14.63 16.78 2.79
N THR A 337 -14.78 18.04 2.38
CA THR A 337 -16.06 18.72 2.35
C THR A 337 -16.53 18.99 0.93
N HIS A 338 -17.83 19.27 0.75
CA HIS A 338 -18.37 19.72 -0.55
C HIS A 338 -17.58 20.89 -1.17
N PRO A 339 -17.20 21.96 -0.44
CA PRO A 339 -16.33 23.01 -0.97
C PRO A 339 -15.02 22.50 -1.59
N GLN A 340 -14.38 21.49 -0.97
CA GLN A 340 -13.12 20.94 -1.48
C GLN A 340 -13.31 20.23 -2.84
N TRP A 341 -14.41 19.50 -3.02
CA TRP A 341 -14.75 18.90 -4.32
C TRP A 341 -14.89 19.95 -5.43
N TYR A 342 -15.64 21.01 -5.17
CA TYR A 342 -15.84 22.09 -6.15
C TYR A 342 -14.55 22.87 -6.43
N ARG A 343 -13.67 23.00 -5.43
CA ARG A 343 -12.34 23.59 -5.61
C ARG A 343 -11.48 22.72 -6.53
N TRP A 344 -11.44 21.41 -6.33
CA TRP A 344 -10.72 20.49 -7.22
C TRP A 344 -11.27 20.52 -8.64
N ARG A 345 -12.60 20.49 -8.81
CA ARG A 345 -13.24 20.63 -10.13
C ARG A 345 -12.77 21.90 -10.84
N ARG A 346 -12.81 23.06 -10.16
CA ARG A 346 -12.35 24.33 -10.73
C ARG A 346 -10.88 24.29 -11.15
N ARG A 347 -10.02 23.64 -10.38
CA ARG A 347 -8.59 23.51 -10.73
C ARG A 347 -8.39 22.66 -11.98
N PHE A 348 -9.15 21.57 -12.14
CA PHE A 348 -9.18 20.83 -13.39
C PHE A 348 -9.70 21.69 -14.56
N GLU A 349 -10.73 22.51 -14.37
CA GLU A 349 -11.22 23.44 -15.40
C GLU A 349 -10.11 24.43 -15.84
N GLU A 350 -9.35 24.98 -14.87
CA GLU A 350 -8.24 25.90 -15.13
C GLU A 350 -7.07 25.22 -15.87
N GLU A 351 -6.66 24.02 -15.44
CA GLU A 351 -5.60 23.23 -16.10
C GLU A 351 -6.06 22.70 -17.46
N GLY A 352 -7.36 22.49 -17.66
CA GLY A 352 -7.95 22.17 -18.95
C GLY A 352 -7.92 23.35 -19.94
N GLN A 353 -7.74 24.58 -19.48
CA GLN A 353 -7.62 25.77 -20.33
C GLN A 353 -6.18 26.16 -20.61
N LYS A 354 -5.26 25.81 -19.70
CA LYS A 354 -3.84 26.15 -19.79
C LYS A 354 -3.06 24.94 -20.29
N VAL A 355 -2.32 25.08 -21.37
CA VAL A 355 -1.31 24.06 -21.77
C VAL A 355 -0.05 24.26 -20.93
N GLN A 356 -0.18 24.13 -19.61
CA GLN A 356 0.88 24.44 -18.64
C GLN A 356 1.97 23.37 -18.63
N TYR A 357 1.58 22.10 -18.75
CA TYR A 357 2.50 20.95 -18.66
C TYR A 357 2.69 20.30 -20.02
N ASN A 358 1.63 19.65 -20.54
CA ASN A 358 1.56 19.05 -21.86
C ASN A 358 0.09 18.87 -22.28
N ASN A 359 -0.15 18.46 -23.53
CA ASN A 359 -1.50 18.28 -24.06
C ASN A 359 -2.28 17.15 -23.36
N GLU A 360 -1.58 16.11 -22.89
CA GLU A 360 -2.18 14.98 -22.20
C GLU A 360 -2.80 15.42 -20.87
N VAL A 361 -2.06 16.18 -20.04
CA VAL A 361 -2.56 16.76 -18.79
C VAL A 361 -3.76 17.65 -19.05
N THR A 362 -3.71 18.52 -20.07
CA THR A 362 -4.83 19.39 -20.44
C THR A 362 -6.06 18.58 -20.85
N MET A 363 -5.89 17.48 -21.59
CA MET A 363 -6.99 16.60 -21.98
C MET A 363 -7.60 15.89 -20.77
N ILE A 364 -6.78 15.24 -19.93
CA ILE A 364 -7.22 14.57 -18.71
C ILE A 364 -7.95 15.54 -17.79
N ALA A 365 -7.42 16.76 -17.63
CA ALA A 365 -8.04 17.78 -16.79
C ALA A 365 -9.45 18.16 -17.25
N LYS A 366 -9.67 18.32 -18.57
CA LYS A 366 -11.02 18.58 -19.12
C LYS A 366 -11.98 17.45 -18.82
N GLU A 367 -11.54 16.20 -19.02
CA GLU A 367 -12.36 15.02 -18.76
C GLU A 367 -12.73 14.89 -17.27
N CYS A 368 -11.75 15.10 -16.38
CA CYS A 368 -11.97 15.09 -14.94
C CYS A 368 -12.95 16.19 -14.51
N ALA A 369 -12.79 17.42 -15.01
CA ALA A 369 -13.71 18.52 -14.72
C ALA A 369 -15.15 18.19 -15.14
N ALA A 370 -15.32 17.63 -16.34
CA ALA A 370 -16.62 17.22 -16.86
C ALA A 370 -17.25 16.09 -16.01
N ALA A 371 -16.49 15.04 -15.70
CA ALA A 371 -16.94 13.93 -14.86
C ALA A 371 -17.33 14.40 -13.46
N MET A 372 -16.53 15.28 -12.83
CA MET A 372 -16.85 15.83 -11.51
C MET A 372 -18.09 16.72 -11.53
N ALA A 373 -18.34 17.45 -12.62
CA ALA A 373 -19.55 18.24 -12.81
C ALA A 373 -20.80 17.34 -12.89
N GLU A 374 -20.74 16.29 -13.73
CA GLU A 374 -21.81 15.29 -13.86
C GLU A 374 -22.09 14.59 -12.52
N ILE A 375 -21.03 14.25 -11.78
CA ILE A 375 -21.15 13.66 -10.45
C ILE A 375 -21.96 14.59 -9.54
N SER A 376 -21.52 15.84 -9.39
CA SER A 376 -22.20 16.81 -8.52
C SER A 376 -23.61 17.21 -8.95
N ALA A 377 -23.97 17.03 -10.22
CA ALA A 377 -25.28 17.40 -10.77
C ALA A 377 -26.35 16.32 -10.60
N THR A 378 -25.94 15.06 -10.45
CA THR A 378 -26.88 13.95 -10.26
C THR A 378 -27.23 13.84 -8.77
N PRO A 379 -28.52 13.84 -8.39
CA PRO A 379 -28.95 13.67 -7.00
C PRO A 379 -28.43 12.35 -6.41
N ILE A 380 -28.17 12.35 -5.11
CA ILE A 380 -27.87 11.12 -4.35
C ILE A 380 -29.13 10.23 -4.45
N MET A 381 -29.00 9.05 -5.04
CA MET A 381 -30.07 8.05 -4.99
C MET A 381 -29.96 7.32 -3.65
N ASP A 382 -30.99 7.49 -2.81
CA ASP A 382 -31.12 6.89 -1.47
C ASP A 382 -31.13 5.35 -1.50
#